data_AF-S7NTZ4-F1
#
_entry.id   AF-S7NTZ4-F1
#
_cell.length_a   1.000
_cell.length_b   1.000
_cell.length_c   1.000
_cell.angle_alpha   90.00
_cell.angle_beta   90.00
_cell.angle_gamma   90.00
#
_symmetry.space_group_name_H-M   'P 1'
#
loop_
_entity.id
_entity.type
_entity.pdbx_description
1 polymer ?
#
loop_
_entity_poly.entity_id
_entity_poly.type
_entity_poly.pdbx_seq_one_letter_code
_entity_poly.pdbx_strand_id
1 'polypeptide(L)'
;MPFSLANELMAYWYFGQVWCGVYLALDVLFCTSSIVHLCAISLDRYWSVTQAVEYNLKRTPRRVKATIVAVWLISAVISFPPLVSLYRQPDGAAYPQCGLNDETWYILSSCIGSFFAPCLIMVLVYARIYRAREKRFTFVLAVVMGVFVLCWFPFFFSYSLYGICREACQVPDPLFKFFFWIGYCNSSLNPVIYTVFNQDFRRSFKHILFRRRRRGFRQ
;
A
#
# COMPACT_ATOMS: atom_id res chain seq x y z
N MET A 1 9.21 -6.35 -6.23
CA MET A 1 9.97 -7.41 -5.53
C MET A 1 10.95 -8.15 -6.47
N PRO A 2 10.57 -9.15 -7.30
CA PRO A 2 11.58 -9.91 -8.07
C PRO A 2 12.28 -9.07 -9.15
N PHE A 3 11.53 -8.25 -9.89
CA PHE A 3 12.09 -7.36 -10.91
C PHE A 3 12.94 -6.24 -10.31
N SER A 4 12.55 -5.73 -9.14
CA SER A 4 13.32 -4.75 -8.37
C SER A 4 14.66 -5.33 -7.93
N LEU A 5 14.66 -6.57 -7.43
CA LEU A 5 15.87 -7.28 -7.06
C LEU A 5 16.77 -7.55 -8.26
N ALA A 6 16.18 -7.98 -9.38
CA ALA A 6 16.92 -8.24 -10.61
C ALA A 6 17.57 -6.96 -11.15
N ASN A 7 16.85 -5.84 -11.18
CA ASN A 7 17.39 -4.54 -11.57
C ASN A 7 18.57 -4.11 -10.69
N GLU A 8 18.49 -4.37 -9.38
CA GLU A 8 19.56 -4.06 -8.44
C GLU A 8 20.79 -4.92 -8.65
N LEU A 9 20.61 -6.24 -8.80
CA LEU A 9 21.72 -7.19 -8.97
C LEU A 9 22.41 -7.05 -10.33
N MET A 10 21.65 -6.73 -11.37
CA MET A 10 22.19 -6.56 -12.72
C MET A 10 22.76 -5.16 -12.95
N ALA A 11 22.38 -4.16 -12.13
CA ALA A 11 22.69 -2.74 -12.32
C ALA A 11 22.16 -2.13 -13.65
N TYR A 12 21.26 -2.83 -14.34
CA TYR A 12 20.55 -2.34 -15.52
C TYR A 12 19.19 -3.05 -15.68
N TRP A 13 18.31 -2.45 -16.48
CA TRP A 13 16.97 -2.98 -16.75
C TRP A 13 16.93 -3.87 -18.00
N TYR A 14 16.89 -5.18 -17.78
CA TYR A 14 16.87 -6.16 -18.88
C TYR A 14 15.50 -6.31 -19.58
N PHE A 15 14.39 -6.06 -18.86
CA PHE A 15 13.06 -6.52 -19.28
C PHE A 15 12.36 -5.65 -20.35
N GLY A 16 13.07 -4.68 -20.91
CA GLY A 16 12.55 -3.80 -21.94
C GLY A 16 11.66 -2.66 -21.41
N GLN A 17 11.44 -1.68 -22.29
CA GLN A 17 10.80 -0.40 -21.95
C GLN A 17 9.33 -0.55 -21.51
N VAL A 18 8.55 -1.33 -22.27
CA VAL A 18 7.13 -1.55 -21.97
C VAL A 18 6.96 -2.17 -20.59
N TRP A 19 7.80 -3.15 -20.25
CA TRP A 19 7.73 -3.80 -18.95
C TRP A 19 8.16 -2.86 -17.81
N CYS A 20 9.10 -1.95 -18.03
CA CYS A 20 9.45 -0.93 -17.04
C CYS A 20 8.23 -0.07 -16.68
N GLY A 21 7.53 0.48 -17.67
CA GLY A 21 6.34 1.30 -17.44
C GLY A 21 5.22 0.53 -16.74
N VAL A 22 4.94 -0.70 -17.19
CA VAL A 22 3.95 -1.58 -16.55
C VAL A 22 4.34 -1.92 -15.11
N TYR A 23 5.61 -2.24 -14.87
CA TYR A 23 6.12 -2.57 -13.54
C TYR A 23 5.97 -1.39 -12.56
N LEU A 24 6.38 -0.19 -12.96
CA LEU A 24 6.25 1.01 -12.13
C LEU A 24 4.78 1.41 -11.91
N ALA A 25 3.92 1.26 -12.92
CA ALA A 25 2.49 1.51 -12.79
C ALA A 25 1.84 0.53 -11.82
N LEU A 26 2.17 -0.76 -11.90
CA LEU A 26 1.68 -1.77 -10.96
C LEU A 26 2.17 -1.52 -9.54
N ASP A 27 3.40 -1.03 -9.38
CA ASP A 27 3.97 -0.69 -8.08
C ASP A 27 3.15 0.41 -7.38
N VAL A 28 2.95 1.53 -8.07
CA VAL A 28 2.13 2.64 -7.58
C VAL A 28 0.68 2.18 -7.37
N LEU A 29 0.15 1.34 -8.26
CA LEU A 29 -1.21 0.80 -8.16
C LEU A 29 -1.42 0.00 -6.89
N PHE A 30 -0.53 -0.95 -6.60
CA PHE A 30 -0.68 -1.81 -5.42
C PHE A 30 -0.42 -1.05 -4.13
N CYS A 31 0.53 -0.11 -4.11
CA CYS A 31 0.74 0.77 -2.96
C CYS A 31 -0.49 1.63 -2.68
N THR A 32 -1.01 2.31 -3.71
CA THR A 32 -2.19 3.18 -3.63
C THR A 32 -3.43 2.37 -3.23
N SER A 33 -3.65 1.22 -3.86
CA SER A 33 -4.76 0.33 -3.54
C SER A 33 -4.70 -0.12 -2.09
N SER A 34 -3.53 -0.49 -1.58
CA SER A 34 -3.37 -0.89 -0.18
C SER A 34 -3.79 0.22 0.79
N ILE A 35 -3.31 1.46 0.63
CA ILE A 35 -3.65 2.54 1.56
C ILE A 35 -5.12 2.94 1.45
N VAL A 36 -5.67 3.01 0.24
CA VAL A 36 -7.06 3.43 0.03
C VAL A 36 -8.02 2.35 0.52
N HIS A 37 -7.66 1.07 0.43
CA HIS A 37 -8.39 -0.01 1.10
C HIS A 37 -8.38 0.16 2.62
N LEU A 38 -7.24 0.51 3.22
CA LEU A 38 -7.16 0.79 4.66
C LEU A 38 -8.02 1.99 5.06
N CYS A 39 -8.03 3.07 4.27
CA CYS A 39 -8.94 4.20 4.46
C CYS A 39 -10.41 3.76 4.40
N ALA A 40 -10.80 2.98 3.39
CA ALA A 40 -12.16 2.49 3.23
C ALA A 40 -12.59 1.60 4.41
N ILE A 41 -11.72 0.71 4.87
CA ILE A 41 -11.95 -0.11 6.06
C ILE A 41 -12.07 0.77 7.31
N SER A 42 -11.25 1.82 7.44
CA SER A 42 -11.33 2.78 8.57
C SER A 42 -12.67 3.49 8.62
N LEU A 43 -13.14 3.96 7.46
CA LEU A 43 -14.41 4.66 7.31
C LEU A 43 -15.60 3.72 7.57
N ASP A 44 -15.58 2.49 7.04
CA ASP A 44 -16.59 1.45 7.33
C ASP A 44 -16.69 1.22 8.84
N ARG A 45 -15.56 1.16 9.54
CA ARG A 45 -15.55 1.03 11.00
C ARG A 45 -16.09 2.25 11.71
N TYR A 46 -15.65 3.43 11.32
CA TYR A 46 -16.14 4.68 11.91
C TYR A 46 -17.66 4.80 11.80
N TRP A 47 -18.25 4.53 10.63
CA TRP A 47 -19.70 4.59 10.47
C TRP A 47 -20.42 3.44 11.17
N SER A 48 -19.85 2.23 11.22
CA SER A 48 -20.43 1.12 11.97
C SER A 48 -20.51 1.37 13.48
N VAL A 49 -19.62 2.22 14.00
CA VAL A 49 -19.54 2.63 15.41
C VAL A 49 -20.44 3.83 15.66
N THR A 50 -20.24 4.92 14.93
CA THR A 50 -20.94 6.20 15.18
C THR A 50 -22.41 6.19 14.74
N GLN A 51 -22.76 5.42 13.71
CA GLN A 51 -24.11 5.32 13.14
C GLN A 51 -24.56 3.86 13.08
N ALA A 52 -24.39 3.13 14.18
CA ALA A 52 -24.56 1.67 14.22
C ALA A 52 -25.88 1.16 13.60
N VAL A 53 -27.03 1.78 13.88
CA VAL A 53 -28.32 1.29 13.37
C VAL A 53 -28.47 1.57 11.87
N GLU A 54 -28.35 2.82 11.45
CA GLU A 54 -28.56 3.22 10.05
C GLU A 54 -27.51 2.63 9.10
N TYR A 55 -26.24 2.59 9.54
CA TYR A 55 -25.15 2.10 8.71
C TYR A 55 -25.20 0.58 8.55
N ASN A 56 -25.49 -0.17 9.61
CA ASN A 56 -25.57 -1.64 9.51
C ASN A 56 -26.74 -2.08 8.61
N LEU A 57 -27.86 -1.35 8.57
CA LEU A 57 -28.95 -1.61 7.61
C LEU A 57 -28.52 -1.33 6.16
N LYS A 58 -27.65 -0.34 5.96
CA LYS A 58 -27.12 0.06 4.66
C LYS A 58 -25.96 -0.84 4.18
N ARG A 59 -25.33 -1.61 5.07
CA ARG A 59 -24.14 -2.43 4.78
C ARG A 59 -24.51 -3.71 4.04
N THR A 60 -24.60 -3.59 2.70
CA THR A 60 -24.93 -4.72 1.81
C THR A 60 -23.69 -5.24 1.06
N PRO A 61 -23.65 -6.53 0.69
CA PRO A 61 -22.55 -7.08 -0.12
C PRO A 61 -22.35 -6.36 -1.46
N ARG A 62 -23.43 -5.84 -2.06
CA ARG A 62 -23.36 -5.05 -3.31
C ARG A 62 -22.59 -3.75 -3.11
N ARG A 63 -22.85 -3.03 -2.01
CA ARG A 63 -22.13 -1.78 -1.69
C ARG A 63 -20.67 -2.04 -1.35
N VAL A 64 -20.36 -3.10 -0.60
CA VAL A 64 -18.96 -3.48 -0.30
C VAL A 64 -18.20 -3.78 -1.60
N LYS A 65 -18.79 -4.55 -2.52
CA LYS A 65 -18.20 -4.79 -3.85
C LYS A 65 -18.00 -3.49 -4.64
N ALA A 66 -18.99 -2.59 -4.62
CA ALA A 66 -18.89 -1.29 -5.27
C ALA A 66 -17.76 -0.43 -4.68
N THR A 67 -17.59 -0.42 -3.35
CA THR A 67 -16.46 0.25 -2.70
C THR A 67 -15.13 -0.32 -3.14
N ILE A 68 -14.97 -1.66 -3.16
CA ILE A 68 -13.73 -2.30 -3.63
C ILE A 68 -13.42 -1.91 -5.07
N VAL A 69 -14.41 -1.96 -5.97
CA VAL A 69 -14.24 -1.53 -7.38
C VAL A 69 -13.82 -0.06 -7.45
N ALA A 70 -14.46 0.83 -6.68
CA ALA A 70 -14.09 2.24 -6.64
C ALA A 70 -12.64 2.45 -6.17
N VAL A 71 -12.19 1.71 -5.16
CA VAL A 71 -10.79 1.78 -4.69
C VAL A 71 -9.81 1.39 -5.81
N TRP A 72 -10.08 0.31 -6.54
CA TRP A 72 -9.26 -0.10 -7.67
C TRP A 72 -9.24 0.94 -8.79
N LEU A 73 -10.39 1.53 -9.13
CA LEU A 73 -10.49 2.55 -10.16
C LEU A 73 -9.73 3.82 -9.77
N ILE A 74 -9.88 4.31 -8.54
CA ILE A 74 -9.12 5.48 -8.03
C ILE A 74 -7.63 5.20 -8.09
N SER A 75 -7.20 4.01 -7.67
CA SER A 75 -5.79 3.62 -7.69
C SER A 75 -5.25 3.56 -9.12
N ALA A 76 -6.02 3.04 -10.07
CA ALA A 76 -5.64 2.96 -11.48
C ALA A 76 -5.46 4.35 -12.11
N VAL A 77 -6.34 5.30 -11.78
CA VAL A 77 -6.24 6.69 -12.27
C VAL A 77 -4.94 7.34 -11.80
N ILE A 78 -4.58 7.19 -10.51
CA ILE A 78 -3.35 7.77 -9.96
C ILE A 78 -2.09 7.10 -10.55
N SER A 79 -2.17 5.82 -10.90
CA SER A 79 -1.03 5.01 -11.35
C SER A 79 -0.81 5.03 -12.87
N PHE A 80 -1.62 5.79 -13.60
CA PHE A 80 -1.56 5.88 -15.05
C PHE A 80 -0.33 6.63 -15.59
N PRO A 81 0.15 7.74 -14.99
CA PRO A 81 1.23 8.52 -15.60
C PRO A 81 2.58 7.78 -15.79
N PRO A 82 3.00 6.81 -14.94
CA PRO A 82 4.14 5.93 -15.24
C PRO A 82 4.04 5.14 -16.56
N LEU A 83 2.83 4.90 -17.08
CA LEU A 83 2.63 4.28 -18.41
C LEU A 83 2.85 5.27 -19.55
N VAL A 84 2.65 6.57 -19.29
CA VAL A 84 2.77 7.65 -20.27
C VAL A 84 4.17 8.27 -20.24
N SER A 85 4.87 8.18 -19.10
CA SER A 85 6.27 8.53 -18.98
C SER A 85 7.09 7.54 -19.80
N LEU A 86 7.24 7.86 -21.09
CA LEU A 86 8.20 7.20 -21.96
C LEU A 86 9.56 7.37 -21.30
N TYR A 87 10.12 6.24 -20.85
CA TYR A 87 11.51 6.10 -20.47
C TYR A 87 12.39 7.05 -21.28
N ARG A 88 12.98 8.04 -20.61
CA ARG A 88 13.99 8.90 -21.19
C ARG A 88 15.34 8.30 -20.82
N GLN A 89 15.98 7.62 -21.77
CA GLN A 89 17.36 7.23 -21.60
C GLN A 89 18.18 8.51 -21.37
N PRO A 90 18.95 8.63 -20.28
CA PRO A 90 19.88 9.73 -20.16
C PRO A 90 20.86 9.66 -21.34
N ASP A 91 21.04 10.78 -22.04
CA ASP A 91 21.94 10.87 -23.20
C ASP A 91 23.35 10.37 -22.77
N GLY A 92 23.81 9.27 -23.37
CA GLY A 92 25.12 8.66 -23.08
C GLY A 92 25.14 7.41 -22.18
N ALA A 93 23.98 6.91 -21.71
CA ALA A 93 23.95 5.68 -20.92
C ALA A 93 24.12 4.42 -21.79
N ALA A 94 25.17 3.61 -21.50
CA ALA A 94 25.47 2.36 -22.21
C ALA A 94 24.43 1.25 -21.99
N TYR A 95 23.67 1.33 -20.89
CA TYR A 95 22.66 0.34 -20.52
C TYR A 95 21.33 1.00 -20.12
N PRO A 96 20.19 0.38 -20.43
CA PRO A 96 18.88 0.91 -20.08
C PRO A 96 18.64 0.86 -18.57
N GLN A 97 18.03 1.93 -18.02
CA GLN A 97 17.66 2.02 -16.60
C GLN A 97 16.14 2.06 -16.42
N CYS A 98 15.60 1.56 -15.32
CA CYS A 98 14.18 1.70 -15.02
C CYS A 98 14.01 2.46 -13.70
N GLY A 99 13.49 3.68 -13.79
CA GLY A 99 13.37 4.60 -12.67
C GLY A 99 12.01 5.29 -12.64
N LEU A 100 11.66 5.81 -11.47
CA LEU A 100 10.44 6.61 -11.28
C LEU A 100 10.50 7.89 -12.12
N ASN A 101 9.33 8.46 -12.36
CA ASN A 101 9.20 9.68 -13.16
C ASN A 101 9.80 10.89 -12.44
N ASP A 102 10.58 11.70 -13.15
CA ASP A 102 11.37 12.80 -12.57
C ASP A 102 10.61 14.14 -12.54
N GLU A 103 9.41 14.18 -13.11
CA GLU A 103 8.60 15.39 -13.18
C GLU A 103 8.06 15.79 -11.80
N THR A 104 8.45 16.97 -11.32
CA THR A 104 8.06 17.52 -10.00
C THR A 104 6.54 17.47 -9.75
N TRP A 105 5.72 17.87 -10.74
CA TRP A 105 4.26 17.88 -10.58
C TRP A 105 3.72 16.47 -10.34
N TYR A 106 4.30 15.46 -10.99
CA TYR A 106 3.89 14.08 -10.86
C TYR A 106 4.33 13.50 -9.51
N ILE A 107 5.59 13.75 -9.13
CA ILE A 107 6.13 13.33 -7.83
C ILE A 107 5.21 13.84 -6.71
N LEU A 108 4.88 15.12 -6.70
CA LEU A 108 4.06 15.72 -5.65
C LEU A 108 2.60 15.24 -5.69
N SER A 109 1.97 15.22 -6.88
CA SER A 109 0.57 14.78 -7.00
C SER A 109 0.40 13.29 -6.65
N SER A 110 1.33 12.43 -7.06
CA SER A 110 1.32 11.00 -6.70
C SER A 110 1.58 10.79 -5.21
N CYS A 111 2.54 11.48 -4.59
CA CYS A 111 2.75 11.42 -3.14
C CYS A 111 1.50 11.86 -2.35
N ILE A 112 0.86 12.95 -2.78
CA ILE A 112 -0.34 13.46 -2.12
C ILE A 112 -1.50 12.47 -2.28
N GLY A 113 -1.77 12.01 -3.51
CA GLY A 113 -2.88 11.11 -3.80
C GLY A 113 -2.71 9.71 -3.23
N SER A 114 -1.49 9.18 -3.22
CA SER A 114 -1.19 7.80 -2.80
C SER A 114 -0.74 7.65 -1.36
N PHE A 115 -0.38 8.73 -0.65
CA PHE A 115 0.08 8.61 0.73
C PHE A 115 -0.45 9.72 1.64
N PHE A 116 -0.11 10.99 1.40
CA PHE A 116 -0.38 12.04 2.40
C PHE A 116 -1.88 12.31 2.62
N ALA A 117 -2.69 12.40 1.55
CA ALA A 117 -4.12 12.62 1.70
C ALA A 117 -4.85 11.40 2.31
N PRO A 118 -4.62 10.16 1.85
CA PRO A 118 -5.17 8.97 2.51
C PRO A 118 -4.72 8.85 3.99
N CYS A 119 -3.46 9.12 4.31
CA CYS A 119 -2.94 9.15 5.68
C CYS A 119 -3.65 10.18 6.55
N LEU A 120 -3.85 11.41 6.06
CA LEU A 120 -4.59 12.44 6.77
C LEU A 120 -6.03 12.00 7.06
N ILE A 121 -6.72 11.42 6.07
CA ILE A 121 -8.07 10.87 6.25
C ILE A 121 -8.07 9.80 7.33
N MET A 122 -7.13 8.84 7.29
CA MET A 122 -7.02 7.79 8.32
C MET A 122 -6.82 8.40 9.71
N VAL A 123 -5.86 9.31 9.87
CA VAL A 123 -5.56 9.95 11.17
C VAL A 123 -6.80 10.66 11.72
N LEU A 124 -7.52 11.42 10.89
CA LEU A 124 -8.73 12.14 11.30
C LEU A 124 -9.85 11.17 11.71
N VAL A 125 -10.07 10.12 10.92
CA VAL A 125 -11.07 9.08 11.21
C VAL A 125 -10.74 8.39 12.53
N TYR A 126 -9.48 8.03 12.75
CA TYR A 126 -9.03 7.40 13.99
C TYR A 126 -9.14 8.30 15.21
N ALA A 127 -8.77 9.57 15.07
CA ALA A 127 -8.93 10.55 16.14
C ALA A 127 -10.41 10.66 16.57
N ARG A 128 -11.35 10.61 15.61
CA ARG A 128 -12.78 10.62 15.91
C ARG A 128 -13.25 9.32 16.57
N ILE A 129 -12.81 8.15 16.10
CA ILE A 129 -13.15 6.87 16.75
C ILE A 129 -12.62 6.83 18.19
N TYR A 130 -11.39 7.29 18.42
CA TYR A 130 -10.80 7.32 19.76
C TYR A 130 -11.60 8.20 20.74
N ARG A 131 -12.07 9.36 20.27
CA ARG A 131 -12.95 10.25 21.05
C ARG A 131 -14.30 9.61 21.40
N ALA A 132 -14.83 8.75 20.52
CA ALA A 132 -16.05 7.98 20.78
C ALA A 132 -15.88 6.83 21.80
N ARG A 133 -14.67 6.67 22.40
CA ARG A 133 -14.30 5.67 23.42
C ARG A 133 -14.52 4.19 23.04
N GLU A 134 -14.71 3.87 21.77
CA GLU A 134 -14.95 2.49 21.32
C GLU A 134 -13.65 1.81 20.85
N LYS A 135 -13.00 1.09 21.78
CA LYS A 135 -11.59 0.64 21.63
C LYS A 135 -11.42 -0.80 21.11
N ARG A 136 -12.44 -1.67 21.23
CA ARG A 136 -12.23 -3.13 21.23
C ARG A 136 -12.03 -3.78 19.85
N PHE A 137 -12.42 -3.11 18.75
CA PHE A 137 -12.19 -3.58 17.37
C PHE A 137 -11.30 -2.66 16.52
N THR A 138 -11.12 -1.41 16.95
CA THR A 138 -10.34 -0.39 16.25
C THR A 138 -8.82 -0.60 16.39
N PHE A 139 -8.38 -1.28 17.45
CA PHE A 139 -6.96 -1.47 17.75
C PHE A 139 -6.20 -2.23 16.66
N VAL A 140 -6.74 -3.36 16.18
CA VAL A 140 -6.08 -4.17 15.15
C VAL A 140 -5.86 -3.36 13.87
N LEU A 141 -6.90 -2.62 13.47
CA LEU A 141 -6.83 -1.77 12.29
C LEU A 141 -5.88 -0.59 12.51
N ALA A 142 -5.82 -0.03 13.72
CA ALA A 142 -4.83 1.00 14.09
C ALA A 142 -3.40 0.48 13.90
N VAL A 143 -3.14 -0.76 14.33
CA VAL A 143 -1.84 -1.41 14.17
C VAL A 143 -1.51 -1.63 12.69
N VAL A 144 -2.45 -2.16 11.89
CA VAL A 144 -2.25 -2.34 10.44
C VAL A 144 -1.87 -1.01 9.78
N MET A 145 -2.59 0.07 10.10
CA MET A 145 -2.34 1.38 9.52
C MET A 145 -1.04 2.02 10.01
N GLY A 146 -0.73 1.89 11.30
CA GLY A 146 0.53 2.39 11.86
C GLY A 146 1.73 1.71 11.20
N VAL A 147 1.68 0.39 11.00
CA VAL A 147 2.72 -0.35 10.29
C VAL A 147 2.83 0.12 8.84
N PHE A 148 1.70 0.30 8.13
CA PHE A 148 1.71 0.81 6.76
C PHE A 148 2.41 2.18 6.68
N VAL A 149 2.01 3.12 7.52
CA VAL A 149 2.59 4.47 7.56
C VAL A 149 4.08 4.41 7.88
N LEU A 150 4.48 3.64 8.89
CA LEU A 150 5.89 3.53 9.28
C LEU A 150 6.75 2.90 8.17
N CYS A 151 6.23 1.92 7.43
CA CYS A 151 6.96 1.30 6.34
C CYS A 151 7.12 2.22 5.12
N TRP A 152 6.09 3.00 4.80
CA TRP A 152 6.05 3.81 3.57
C TRP A 152 6.48 5.26 3.77
N PHE A 153 6.41 5.79 4.99
CA PHE A 153 6.75 7.18 5.29
C PHE A 153 8.18 7.56 4.87
N PRO A 154 9.24 6.78 5.16
CA PRO A 154 10.60 7.15 4.75
C PRO A 154 10.72 7.35 3.23
N PHE A 155 10.08 6.48 2.46
CA PHE A 155 10.06 6.57 1.00
C PHE A 155 9.28 7.80 0.52
N PHE A 156 8.02 7.95 0.91
CA PHE A 156 7.20 9.08 0.43
C PHE A 156 7.73 10.44 0.89
N PHE A 157 8.30 10.52 2.09
CA PHE A 157 8.94 11.72 2.59
C PHE A 157 10.17 12.08 1.75
N SER A 158 11.09 11.13 1.54
CA SER A 158 12.29 11.37 0.73
C SER A 158 11.96 11.68 -0.73
N TYR A 159 10.98 10.99 -1.33
CA TYR A 159 10.53 11.25 -2.70
C TYR A 159 9.86 12.62 -2.84
N SER A 160 9.05 13.05 -1.86
CA SER A 160 8.49 14.41 -1.85
C SER A 160 9.55 15.49 -1.67
N LEU A 161 10.55 15.28 -0.81
CA LEU A 161 11.69 16.20 -0.67
C LEU A 161 12.43 16.35 -2.00
N TYR A 162 12.70 15.23 -2.68
CA TYR A 162 13.30 15.25 -4.01
C TYR A 162 12.45 16.05 -5.02
N GLY A 163 11.12 15.90 -4.99
CA GLY A 163 10.23 16.71 -5.83
C GLY A 163 10.33 18.22 -5.56
N ILE A 164 10.55 18.64 -4.31
CA ILE A 164 10.58 20.06 -3.89
C ILE A 164 11.95 20.70 -4.15
N CYS A 165 13.04 20.07 -3.70
CA CYS A 165 14.38 20.65 -3.70
C CYS A 165 15.39 19.92 -4.60
N ARG A 166 14.98 18.86 -5.32
CA ARG A 166 15.80 18.09 -6.26
C ARG A 166 17.18 17.75 -5.68
N GLU A 167 18.25 18.17 -6.35
CA GLU A 167 19.64 17.90 -5.97
C GLU A 167 20.00 18.39 -4.57
N ALA A 168 19.41 19.49 -4.09
CA ALA A 168 19.73 20.04 -2.77
C ALA A 168 19.25 19.14 -1.60
N CYS A 169 18.28 18.26 -1.85
CA CYS A 169 17.75 17.30 -0.87
C CYS A 169 17.87 15.86 -1.35
N GLN A 170 18.75 15.58 -2.32
CA GLN A 170 18.88 14.25 -2.88
C GLN A 170 19.42 13.30 -1.82
N VAL A 171 18.60 12.33 -1.46
CA VAL A 171 19.01 11.22 -0.59
C VAL A 171 19.90 10.28 -1.42
N PRO A 172 21.01 9.76 -0.88
CA PRO A 172 21.86 8.82 -1.61
C PRO A 172 21.06 7.63 -2.14
N ASP A 173 21.31 7.21 -3.38
CA ASP A 173 20.55 6.14 -4.05
C ASP A 173 20.42 4.84 -3.23
N PRO A 174 21.46 4.34 -2.54
CA PRO A 174 21.33 3.15 -1.71
C PRO A 174 20.32 3.32 -0.58
N LEU A 175 20.26 4.52 0.00
CA LEU A 175 19.33 4.84 1.08
C LEU A 175 17.90 5.02 0.56
N PHE A 176 17.72 5.63 -0.61
CA PHE A 176 16.41 5.73 -1.28
C PHE A 176 15.85 4.34 -1.61
N LYS A 177 16.68 3.44 -2.17
CA LYS A 177 16.32 2.04 -2.43
C LYS A 177 16.00 1.29 -1.14
N PHE A 178 16.77 1.50 -0.08
CA PHE A 178 16.51 0.89 1.23
C PHE A 178 15.11 1.27 1.77
N PHE A 179 14.72 2.55 1.68
CA PHE A 179 13.38 2.99 2.06
C PHE A 179 12.27 2.34 1.22
N PHE A 180 12.51 2.20 -0.09
CA PHE A 180 11.58 1.51 -0.98
C PHE A 180 11.39 0.04 -0.60
N TRP A 181 12.47 -0.67 -0.24
CA TRP A 181 12.41 -2.05 0.24
C TRP A 181 11.66 -2.20 1.58
N ILE A 182 11.79 -1.25 2.49
CA ILE A 182 10.97 -1.22 3.71
C ILE A 182 9.48 -1.15 3.36
N GLY A 183 9.11 -0.34 2.37
CA GLY A 183 7.74 -0.27 1.85
C GLY A 183 7.23 -1.63 1.37
N TYR A 184 8.06 -2.41 0.66
CA TYR A 184 7.69 -3.76 0.23
C TYR A 184 7.49 -4.77 1.35
N CYS A 185 8.22 -4.63 2.45
CA CYS A 185 8.02 -5.48 3.63
C CYS A 185 6.63 -5.30 4.24
N ASN A 186 5.92 -4.19 4.00
CA ASN A 186 4.55 -4.00 4.50
C ASN A 186 3.59 -5.14 4.07
N SER A 187 3.71 -5.61 2.82
CA SER A 187 2.80 -6.62 2.29
C SER A 187 2.92 -7.98 2.99
N SER A 188 4.11 -8.33 3.50
CA SER A 188 4.33 -9.57 4.25
C SER A 188 3.90 -9.46 5.73
N LEU A 189 3.77 -8.24 6.26
CA LEU A 189 3.32 -8.00 7.64
C LEU A 189 1.81 -8.20 7.81
N ASN A 190 1.01 -7.99 6.76
CA ASN A 190 -0.46 -8.09 6.84
C ASN A 190 -0.95 -9.45 7.40
N PRO A 191 -0.54 -10.63 6.89
CA PRO A 191 -0.91 -11.92 7.49
C PRO A 191 -0.46 -12.10 8.94
N VAL A 192 0.71 -11.57 9.31
CA VAL A 192 1.24 -11.63 10.69
C VAL A 192 0.34 -10.82 11.62
N ILE A 193 -0.03 -9.61 11.23
CA ILE A 193 -0.92 -8.75 12.02
C ILE A 193 -2.28 -9.43 12.19
N TYR A 194 -2.87 -9.98 11.13
CA TYR A 194 -4.15 -10.69 11.25
C TYR A 194 -4.05 -11.95 12.12
N THR A 195 -2.98 -12.74 12.03
CA THR A 195 -2.82 -13.94 12.87
C THR A 195 -2.57 -13.63 14.35
N VAL A 196 -1.87 -12.54 14.67
CA VAL A 196 -1.62 -12.12 16.06
C VAL A 196 -2.88 -11.55 16.71
N PHE A 197 -3.59 -10.67 15.98
CA PHE A 197 -4.65 -9.86 16.57
C PHE A 197 -6.08 -10.33 16.25
N ASN A 198 -6.28 -11.23 15.28
CA ASN A 198 -7.59 -11.80 14.96
C ASN A 198 -7.64 -13.29 15.33
N GLN A 199 -8.37 -13.61 16.41
CA GLN A 199 -8.46 -14.97 16.93
C GLN A 199 -9.11 -15.95 15.95
N ASP A 200 -10.10 -15.49 15.17
CA ASP A 200 -10.78 -16.32 14.17
C ASP A 200 -9.84 -16.63 13.00
N PHE A 201 -9.09 -15.62 12.54
CA PHE A 201 -8.06 -15.79 11.52
C PHE A 201 -6.99 -16.79 11.99
N ARG A 202 -6.53 -16.67 13.23
CA ARG A 202 -5.57 -17.60 13.85
C ARG A 202 -6.10 -19.03 13.93
N ARG A 203 -7.38 -19.22 14.29
CA ARG A 203 -8.01 -20.55 14.34
C ARG A 203 -8.09 -21.18 12.95
N SER A 204 -8.53 -20.43 11.95
CA SER A 204 -8.59 -20.88 10.56
C SER A 204 -7.21 -21.23 10.02
N PHE A 205 -6.20 -20.38 10.27
CA PHE A 205 -4.83 -20.62 9.85
C PHE A 205 -4.23 -21.88 10.50
N LYS A 206 -4.46 -22.08 11.80
CA LYS A 206 -4.08 -23.31 12.51
C LYS A 206 -4.79 -24.55 11.95
N HIS A 207 -6.07 -24.44 11.58
CA HIS A 207 -6.81 -25.55 10.98
C HIS A 207 -6.26 -25.96 9.62
N ILE A 208 -5.86 -24.99 8.79
CA ILE A 208 -5.26 -25.22 7.47
C ILE A 208 -3.86 -25.84 7.59
N LEU A 209 -2.97 -25.23 8.40
CA LEU A 209 -1.58 -25.67 8.52
C LEU A 209 -1.43 -26.97 9.32
N PHE A 210 -2.14 -27.09 10.44
CA PHE A 210 -2.01 -28.20 11.37
C PHE A 210 -3.22 -29.13 11.29
N ARG A 211 -3.78 -29.31 10.09
CA ARG A 211 -4.94 -30.17 9.85
C ARG A 211 -4.65 -31.53 10.48
N ARG A 212 -5.18 -31.79 11.69
CA ARG A 212 -5.23 -33.14 12.27
C ARG A 212 -6.07 -33.93 11.28
N ARG A 213 -5.42 -34.72 10.42
CA ARG A 213 -6.06 -35.88 9.81
C ARG A 213 -6.62 -36.67 10.98
N ARG A 214 -7.90 -36.47 11.32
CA ARG A 214 -8.68 -37.51 11.98
C ARG A 214 -8.72 -38.64 10.96
N ARG A 215 -7.69 -39.51 10.99
CA ARG A 215 -7.86 -40.88 10.53
C ARG A 215 -9.04 -41.39 11.35
N GLY A 216 -10.19 -41.55 10.69
CA GLY A 216 -11.32 -42.23 11.28
C GLY A 216 -10.88 -43.64 11.59
N PHE A 217 -10.47 -43.89 12.83
CA PHE A 217 -10.72 -45.17 13.46
C PHE A 217 -12.19 -45.13 13.87
N ARG A 218 -13.04 -45.82 13.12
CA ARG A 218 -14.23 -46.44 13.68
C ARG A 218 -14.33 -47.84 13.10
N GLN A 219 -14.28 -48.76 14.05
CA GLN A 219 -14.50 -50.20 13.99
C GLN A 219 -15.87 -50.52 13.37
#